data_AF-A0A6G1K0L2-F1
#
_entry.id   AF-A0A6G1K0L2-F1
#
_cell.length_a   1.000
_cell.length_b   1.000
_cell.length_c   1.000
_cell.angle_alpha   90.00
_cell.angle_beta   90.00
_cell.angle_gamma   90.00
#
_symmetry.space_group_name_H-M   'P 1'
#
loop_
_entity.id
_entity.type
_entity.pdbx_description
1 polymer ?
#
loop_
_entity_poly.entity_id
_entity_poly.type
_entity_poly.pdbx_seq_one_letter_code
_entity_poly.pdbx_strand_id
1 'polypeptide(L)'
;MSPPPLLRLPIELHLAIIDKLEFQDKVRLTVTCRYFLSAIKKPTRQDYLAAETSTWAISNELYTCSICIRLRRLRRFTDDMRKGKRVRHGLEANTRCCVDCAIDQQLYPAGTKVTVMGQSYILCSRC
;
A
#
# COMPACT_ATOMS: atom_id res chain seq x y z
N MET A 1 2.03 5.59 -35.34
CA MET A 1 2.92 4.79 -34.46
C MET A 1 2.24 3.46 -34.19
N SER A 2 2.94 2.34 -34.37
CA SER A 2 2.36 1.02 -34.12
C SER A 2 2.31 0.77 -32.60
N PRO A 3 1.22 0.19 -32.06
CA PRO A 3 1.11 -0.08 -30.63
C PRO A 3 2.25 -1.01 -30.16
N PRO A 4 2.69 -0.91 -28.90
CA PRO A 4 3.73 -1.79 -28.38
C PRO A 4 3.30 -3.26 -28.45
N PRO A 5 4.23 -4.22 -28.56
CA PRO A 5 3.92 -5.63 -28.85
C PRO A 5 2.89 -6.25 -27.89
N LEU A 6 2.96 -5.91 -26.59
CA LEU A 6 2.02 -6.40 -25.59
C LEU A 6 0.58 -5.96 -25.89
N LEU A 7 0.36 -4.68 -26.24
CA LEU A 7 -0.97 -4.13 -26.50
C LEU A 7 -1.60 -4.61 -27.83
N ARG A 8 -0.87 -5.40 -28.63
CA ARG A 8 -1.41 -6.05 -29.84
C ARG A 8 -2.06 -7.39 -29.54
N LEU A 9 -1.87 -7.93 -28.34
CA LEU A 9 -2.47 -9.20 -27.96
C LEU A 9 -4.00 -9.04 -27.81
N PRO A 10 -4.79 -10.08 -28.11
CA PRO A 10 -6.20 -10.12 -27.75
C PRO A 10 -6.44 -9.92 -26.25
N ILE A 11 -7.63 -9.41 -25.88
CA ILE A 11 -8.00 -9.13 -24.48
C ILE A 11 -7.94 -10.38 -23.61
N GLU A 12 -8.25 -11.55 -24.17
CA GLU A 12 -8.22 -12.85 -23.48
C GLU A 12 -6.80 -13.18 -23.00
N LEU A 13 -5.79 -12.89 -23.83
CA LEU A 13 -4.39 -13.09 -23.45
C LEU A 13 -3.96 -12.08 -22.38
N HIS A 14 -4.45 -10.84 -22.45
CA HIS A 14 -4.20 -9.86 -21.40
C HIS A 14 -4.78 -10.31 -20.05
N LEU A 15 -6.02 -10.81 -20.02
CA LEU A 15 -6.65 -11.33 -18.82
C LEU A 15 -5.90 -12.54 -18.27
N ALA A 16 -5.50 -13.48 -19.15
CA ALA A 16 -4.69 -14.63 -18.77
C ALA A 16 -3.33 -14.23 -18.16
N ILE A 17 -2.67 -13.20 -18.71
CA ILE A 17 -1.43 -12.66 -18.13
C ILE A 17 -1.73 -12.03 -16.76
N ILE A 18 -2.73 -11.17 -16.67
CA ILE A 18 -3.12 -10.48 -15.43
C ILE A 18 -3.41 -11.49 -14.32
N ASP A 19 -4.13 -12.57 -14.61
CA ASP A 19 -4.48 -13.60 -13.62
C ASP A 19 -3.27 -14.33 -13.04
N LYS A 20 -2.15 -14.39 -13.76
CA LYS A 20 -0.89 -14.99 -13.30
C LYS A 20 -0.01 -14.02 -12.53
N LEU A 21 -0.32 -12.73 -12.52
CA LEU A 21 0.48 -11.74 -11.78
C LEU A 21 0.19 -11.79 -10.28
N GLU A 22 1.25 -11.68 -9.49
CA GLU A 22 1.14 -11.39 -8.06
C GLU A 22 0.57 -9.98 -7.82
N PHE A 23 0.12 -9.73 -6.60
CA PHE A 23 -0.58 -8.48 -6.25
C PHE A 23 0.21 -7.22 -6.61
N GLN A 24 1.49 -7.18 -6.28
CA GLN A 24 2.36 -6.03 -6.56
C GLN A 24 2.55 -5.80 -8.06
N ASP A 25 2.58 -6.87 -8.85
CA ASP A 25 2.81 -6.77 -10.29
C ASP A 25 1.53 -6.33 -11.00
N LYS A 26 0.35 -6.74 -10.50
CA LYS A 26 -0.93 -6.16 -10.91
C LYS A 26 -0.96 -4.66 -10.65
N VAL A 27 -0.62 -4.22 -9.43
CA VAL A 27 -0.59 -2.78 -9.08
C VAL A 27 0.41 -2.02 -9.96
N ARG A 28 1.61 -2.56 -10.20
CA ARG A 28 2.60 -1.95 -11.09
C ARG A 28 2.09 -1.86 -12.53
N LEU A 29 1.42 -2.88 -13.03
CA LEU A 29 0.87 -2.88 -14.39
C LEU A 29 -0.19 -1.77 -14.56
N THR A 30 -1.01 -1.49 -13.54
CA THR A 30 -2.01 -0.41 -13.58
C THR A 30 -1.42 0.99 -13.77
N VAL A 31 -0.16 1.22 -13.37
CA VAL A 31 0.48 2.54 -13.50
C VAL A 31 1.22 2.72 -14.83
N THR A 32 1.30 1.68 -15.67
CA THR A 32 2.02 1.75 -16.95
C THR A 32 1.21 2.41 -18.06
N CYS A 33 -0.11 2.15 -18.14
CA CYS A 33 -0.97 2.72 -19.16
C CYS A 33 -2.44 2.75 -18.72
N ARG A 34 -3.23 3.62 -19.36
CA ARG A 34 -4.67 3.78 -19.10
C ARG A 34 -5.47 2.51 -19.39
N TYR A 35 -5.04 1.72 -20.37
CA TYR A 35 -5.70 0.46 -20.72
C TYR A 35 -5.64 -0.55 -19.57
N PHE A 36 -4.44 -0.87 -19.05
CA PHE A 36 -4.31 -1.80 -17.92
C PHE A 36 -4.89 -1.25 -16.63
N LEU A 37 -4.86 0.08 -16.43
CA LEU A 37 -5.56 0.72 -15.32
C LEU A 37 -7.07 0.42 -15.35
N SER A 38 -7.68 0.39 -16.53
CA SER A 38 -9.10 0.06 -16.71
C SER A 38 -9.40 -1.44 -16.73
N ALA A 39 -8.49 -2.25 -17.28
CA ALA A 39 -8.70 -3.69 -17.44
C ALA A 39 -8.51 -4.47 -16.13
N ILE A 40 -7.62 -4.00 -15.25
CA ILE A 40 -7.35 -4.64 -13.96
C ILE A 40 -8.36 -4.12 -12.93
N LYS A 41 -9.06 -5.04 -12.26
CA LYS A 41 -9.94 -4.69 -11.15
C LYS A 41 -9.17 -3.88 -10.11
N LYS A 42 -9.67 -2.67 -9.79
CA LYS A 42 -9.07 -1.81 -8.78
C LYS A 42 -9.00 -2.56 -7.43
N PRO A 43 -7.80 -2.75 -6.85
CA PRO A 43 -7.68 -3.42 -5.57
C PRO A 43 -8.41 -2.68 -4.45
N THR A 44 -9.13 -3.44 -3.64
CA THR A 44 -9.81 -2.98 -2.44
C THR A 44 -8.85 -2.92 -1.26
N ARG A 45 -9.24 -2.23 -0.17
CA ARG A 45 -8.48 -2.25 1.09
C ARG A 45 -8.24 -3.66 1.62
N GLN A 46 -9.21 -4.57 1.45
CA GLN A 46 -9.07 -5.96 1.88
C GLN A 46 -8.00 -6.70 1.06
N ASP A 47 -7.92 -6.43 -0.25
CA ASP A 47 -6.88 -7.02 -1.10
C ASP A 47 -5.48 -6.57 -0.66
N TYR A 48 -5.31 -5.30 -0.31
CA TYR A 48 -4.05 -4.79 0.24
C TYR A 48 -3.69 -5.43 1.58
N LEU A 49 -4.65 -5.56 2.50
CA LEU A 49 -4.42 -6.23 3.79
C LEU A 49 -4.07 -7.71 3.61
N ALA A 50 -4.73 -8.40 2.68
CA ALA A 50 -4.41 -9.78 2.34
C ALA A 50 -3.00 -9.89 1.74
N ALA A 51 -2.59 -8.94 0.91
CA ALA A 51 -1.27 -8.91 0.28
C ALA A 51 -0.12 -8.76 1.30
N GLU A 52 -0.36 -8.26 2.52
CA GLU A 52 0.67 -8.18 3.57
C GLU A 52 1.25 -9.53 3.99
N THR A 53 0.51 -10.61 3.71
CA THR A 53 0.92 -11.99 4.01
C THR A 53 1.87 -12.57 2.98
N SER A 54 1.97 -11.95 1.81
CA SER A 54 2.86 -12.42 0.74
C SER A 54 4.32 -12.35 1.20
N THR A 55 5.12 -13.34 0.80
CA THR A 55 6.57 -13.38 1.08
C THR A 55 7.26 -12.09 0.65
N TRP A 56 6.82 -11.49 -0.46
CA TRP A 56 7.27 -10.18 -0.92
C TRP A 56 6.97 -9.07 0.10
N ALA A 57 5.74 -8.96 0.60
CA ALA A 57 5.38 -7.95 1.58
C ALA A 57 6.06 -8.17 2.94
N ILE A 58 6.23 -9.43 3.35
CA ILE A 58 6.95 -9.77 4.58
C ILE A 58 8.42 -9.33 4.49
N SER A 59 9.12 -9.75 3.45
CA SER A 59 10.55 -9.46 3.24
C SER A 59 10.86 -7.97 3.07
N ASN A 60 9.91 -7.21 2.52
CA ASN A 60 10.02 -5.75 2.36
C ASN A 60 9.42 -4.94 3.52
N GLU A 61 8.98 -5.63 4.58
CA GLU A 61 8.35 -5.04 5.77
C GLU A 61 7.19 -4.10 5.39
N LEU A 62 6.28 -4.56 4.53
CA LEU A 62 5.18 -3.75 4.01
C LEU A 62 3.90 -3.92 4.83
N TYR A 63 3.23 -2.79 5.03
CA TYR A 63 1.99 -2.63 5.79
C TYR A 63 1.01 -1.74 5.00
N THR A 64 -0.27 -2.05 5.06
CA THR A 64 -1.33 -1.31 4.39
C THR A 64 -1.75 -0.10 5.21
N CYS A 65 -1.77 1.06 4.56
CA CYS A 65 -2.38 2.26 5.11
C CYS A 65 -3.89 2.30 4.76
N SER A 66 -4.73 2.53 5.77
CA SER A 66 -6.19 2.62 5.68
C SER A 66 -6.68 3.84 4.91
N ILE A 67 -5.87 4.91 4.86
CA ILE A 67 -6.23 6.21 4.25
C ILE A 67 -5.83 6.23 2.78
N CYS A 68 -4.54 6.07 2.46
CA CYS A 68 -4.09 6.11 1.06
C CYS A 68 -4.30 4.80 0.29
N ILE A 69 -4.71 3.71 0.97
CA ILE A 69 -4.96 2.39 0.38
C ILE A 69 -3.74 1.92 -0.45
N ARG A 70 -2.56 1.95 0.18
CA ARG A 70 -1.28 1.51 -0.42
C ARG A 70 -0.47 0.74 0.61
N LEU A 71 0.40 -0.14 0.12
CA LEU A 71 1.48 -0.73 0.91
C LEU A 71 2.58 0.32 1.13
N ARG A 72 2.96 0.50 2.39
CA ARG A 72 4.05 1.38 2.82
C ARG A 72 5.02 0.56 3.65
N ARG A 73 6.30 0.95 3.62
CA ARG A 73 7.31 0.35 4.49
C ARG A 73 6.93 0.57 5.95
N LEU A 74 7.26 -0.40 6.79
CA LEU A 74 6.99 -0.41 8.21
C LEU A 74 7.49 0.86 8.92
N ARG A 75 8.64 1.41 8.52
CA ARG A 75 9.18 2.70 9.00
C ARG A 75 8.31 3.94 8.70
N ARG A 76 7.26 3.80 7.88
CA ARG A 76 6.27 4.87 7.61
C ARG A 76 5.09 4.81 8.58
N PHE A 77 5.12 3.95 9.58
CA PHE A 77 4.10 3.84 10.62
C PHE A 77 4.74 4.09 11.99
N THR A 78 4.00 4.76 12.88
CA THR A 78 4.40 4.89 14.28
C THR A 78 4.41 3.53 14.96
N ASP A 79 5.17 3.39 16.04
CA ASP A 79 5.22 2.18 16.88
C ASP A 79 3.82 1.72 17.32
N ASP A 80 2.95 2.66 17.68
CA ASP A 80 1.57 2.39 18.11
C ASP A 80 0.70 1.84 16.97
N MET A 81 1.04 2.16 15.72
CA MET A 81 0.40 1.60 14.54
C MET A 81 0.97 0.24 14.14
N ARG A 82 1.98 -0.27 14.85
CA ARG A 82 2.65 -1.54 14.56
C ARG A 82 2.54 -2.58 15.68
N LYS A 83 1.97 -2.22 16.82
CA LYS A 83 1.89 -3.05 18.03
C LYS A 83 0.44 -3.37 18.41
N GLY A 84 0.28 -4.28 19.37
CA GLY A 84 -1.03 -4.65 19.93
C GLY A 84 -2.01 -5.15 18.87
N LYS A 85 -3.23 -4.61 18.86
CA LYS A 85 -4.29 -5.01 17.91
C LYS A 85 -4.02 -4.60 16.46
N ARG A 86 -3.00 -3.78 16.19
CA ARG A 86 -2.67 -3.24 14.85
C ARG A 86 -1.52 -3.98 14.17
N VAL A 87 -0.96 -5.01 14.80
CA VAL A 87 0.01 -5.91 14.16
C VAL A 87 -0.58 -6.52 12.89
N ARG A 88 0.24 -7.15 12.04
CA ARG A 88 -0.25 -7.94 10.91
C ARG A 88 -1.25 -8.99 11.42
N HIS A 89 -2.41 -9.12 10.76
CA HIS A 89 -3.55 -9.94 11.21
C HIS A 89 -4.22 -9.54 12.52
N GLY A 90 -3.80 -8.44 13.14
CA GLY A 90 -4.47 -7.91 14.31
C GLY A 90 -5.89 -7.43 13.98
N LEU A 91 -6.78 -7.47 14.98
CA LEU A 91 -8.19 -7.08 14.84
C LEU A 91 -8.38 -5.64 14.30
N GLU A 92 -7.40 -4.76 14.54
CA GLU A 92 -7.40 -3.37 14.11
C GLU A 92 -6.34 -3.09 13.03
N ALA A 93 -5.79 -4.12 12.36
CA ALA A 93 -4.81 -3.94 11.28
C ALA A 93 -5.33 -3.05 10.15
N ASN A 94 -6.64 -3.08 9.90
CA ASN A 94 -7.34 -2.28 8.90
C ASN A 94 -7.50 -0.78 9.27
N THR A 95 -7.12 -0.39 10.49
CA THR A 95 -7.18 1.00 10.99
C THR A 95 -5.85 1.75 10.85
N ARG A 96 -4.75 1.04 10.62
CA ARG A 96 -3.41 1.64 10.52
C ARG A 96 -3.34 2.74 9.48
N CYS A 97 -2.80 3.88 9.86
CA CYS A 97 -2.45 4.95 8.92
C CYS A 97 -0.94 5.17 8.92
N CYS A 98 -0.37 5.48 7.75
CA CYS A 98 1.02 5.89 7.67
C CYS A 98 1.16 7.34 8.16
N VAL A 99 2.36 7.69 8.64
CA VAL A 99 2.68 9.02 9.20
C VAL A 99 2.30 10.13 8.23
N ASP A 100 2.63 9.99 6.94
CA ASP A 100 2.30 10.98 5.91
C ASP A 100 0.78 11.28 5.89
N CYS A 101 -0.07 10.23 5.85
CA CYS A 101 -1.52 10.42 5.86
C CYS A 101 -2.04 10.94 7.19
N ALA A 102 -1.41 10.57 8.31
CA ALA A 102 -1.81 11.06 9.62
C ALA A 102 -1.52 12.56 9.76
N ILE A 103 -0.42 13.06 9.17
CA ILE A 103 -0.10 14.49 9.09
C ILE A 103 -1.08 15.19 8.15
N ASP A 104 -1.29 14.67 6.94
CA ASP A 104 -2.18 15.27 5.93
C ASP A 104 -3.63 15.41 6.44
N GLN A 105 -4.10 14.44 7.22
CA GLN A 105 -5.44 14.43 7.82
C GLN A 105 -5.48 15.09 9.22
N GLN A 106 -4.38 15.70 9.67
CA GLN A 106 -4.27 16.36 10.97
C GLN A 106 -4.70 15.46 12.15
N LEU A 107 -4.44 14.15 12.06
CA LEU A 107 -4.75 13.18 13.12
C LEU A 107 -3.88 13.38 14.37
N TYR A 108 -2.76 14.08 14.21
CA TYR A 108 -1.89 14.46 15.30
C TYR A 108 -1.80 15.98 15.38
N PRO A 109 -2.00 16.58 16.56
CA PRO A 109 -1.68 17.98 16.79
C PRO A 109 -0.22 18.28 16.45
N ALA A 110 0.07 19.49 15.98
CA ALA A 110 1.45 19.93 15.76
C ALA A 110 2.24 19.85 17.08
N GLY A 111 3.49 19.37 17.01
CA GLY A 111 4.32 19.16 18.19
C GLY A 111 4.10 17.80 18.87
N THR A 112 3.22 16.95 18.35
CA THR A 112 3.02 15.60 18.91
C THR A 112 4.31 14.78 18.80
N LYS A 113 4.76 14.25 19.94
CA LYS A 113 5.88 13.33 20.01
C LYS A 113 5.39 11.93 19.65
N VAL A 114 5.97 11.35 18.61
CA VAL A 114 5.71 9.97 18.19
C VAL A 114 6.98 9.17 18.23
N THR A 115 6.83 7.85 18.26
CA THR A 115 7.95 6.91 18.16
C THR A 115 7.83 6.16 16.84
N VAL A 116 8.93 6.10 16.08
CA VAL A 116 9.06 5.32 14.84
C VAL A 116 10.35 4.53 14.95
N MET A 117 10.28 3.21 14.83
CA MET A 117 11.43 2.32 15.00
C MET A 117 12.15 2.49 16.35
N GLY A 118 11.41 2.77 17.41
CA GLY A 118 11.98 3.03 18.74
C GLY A 118 12.67 4.40 18.89
N GLN A 119 12.78 5.19 17.81
CA GLN A 119 13.33 6.54 17.83
C GLN A 119 12.19 7.55 17.95
N SER A 120 12.42 8.60 18.73
CA SER A 120 11.41 9.63 18.94
C SER A 120 11.51 10.76 17.92
N TYR A 121 10.37 11.16 17.38
CA TYR A 121 10.22 12.25 16.43
C TYR A 121 9.14 13.20 16.90
N ILE A 122 9.25 14.47 16.50
CA ILE A 122 8.21 15.47 16.69
C ILE A 122 7.53 15.69 15.34
N LEU A 123 6.22 15.47 15.28
CA LEU A 123 5.44 15.76 14.08
C LEU A 123 5.21 17.26 13.99
N CYS A 124 5.72 17.87 12.93
CA CYS A 124 5.48 19.27 12.63
C CYS A 124 4.66 19.41 11.35
N SER A 125 3.78 20.41 11.30
CA SER A 125 2.90 20.64 10.13
C SER A 125 3.67 21.10 8.89
N ARG A 126 4.91 21.59 9.07
CA ARG A 126 5.88 21.94 8.03
C ARG A 126 7.29 21.61 8.52
N CYS A 127 7.78 20.46 8.08
CA CYS A 127 9.18 20.04 8.13
C CYS A 127 9.60 19.75 6.67
#